data_AF-A0A968NXC7-F1
#
_entry.id   AF-A0A968NXC7-F1
#
_cell.length_a   1.000
_cell.length_b   1.000
_cell.length_c   1.000
_cell.angle_alpha   90.00
_cell.angle_beta   90.00
_cell.angle_gamma   90.00
#
_symmetry.space_group_name_H-M   'P 1'
#
loop_
_entity.id
_entity.type
_entity.pdbx_description
1 polymer ?
#
loop_
_entity_poly.entity_id
_entity_poly.type
_entity_poly.pdbx_seq_one_letter_code
_entity_poly.pdbx_strand_id
1 'polypeptide(L)'
;MSREPDATFITTGAGRDIIRIDTVRGGVDRITDFAKQDTIEISQDLVRGSGLRIGRLRATDFRAVQSIRDLEDEEAAKIIYERRTGFVYFNRENGRDVKLLQLDRNLNINAADFEIF
;
A
#
# COMPACT_ATOMS: atom_id res chain seq x y z
N MET A 1 9.98 -27.28 -10.38
CA MET A 1 10.05 -26.43 -9.17
C MET A 1 9.86 -24.99 -9.63
N SER A 2 8.67 -24.42 -9.41
CA SER A 2 8.44 -22.99 -9.67
C SER A 2 9.08 -22.22 -8.53
N ARG A 3 10.05 -21.34 -8.83
CA ARG A 3 10.51 -20.35 -7.87
C ARG A 3 9.33 -19.40 -7.60
N GLU A 4 8.95 -19.26 -6.34
CA GLU A 4 8.15 -18.10 -5.94
C GLU A 4 8.94 -16.85 -6.36
N PRO A 5 8.30 -15.80 -6.89
CA PRO A 5 9.03 -14.61 -7.28
C PRO A 5 9.66 -13.98 -6.03
N ASP A 6 10.96 -13.72 -6.09
CA ASP A 6 11.71 -13.09 -5.00
C ASP A 6 11.26 -11.63 -4.82
N ALA A 7 11.29 -11.13 -3.58
CA ALA A 7 11.02 -9.72 -3.30
C ALA A 7 12.04 -8.81 -4.00
N THR A 8 11.57 -7.80 -4.73
CA THR A 8 12.44 -6.80 -5.38
C THR A 8 12.72 -5.63 -4.43
N PHE A 9 13.95 -5.14 -4.41
CA PHE A 9 14.28 -3.87 -3.75
C PHE A 9 14.33 -2.76 -4.80
N ILE A 10 13.57 -1.69 -4.58
CA ILE A 10 13.42 -0.56 -5.50
C ILE A 10 13.89 0.71 -4.80
N THR A 11 14.67 1.50 -5.52
CA THR A 11 15.15 2.83 -5.14
C THR A 11 14.75 3.77 -6.27
N THR A 12 13.91 4.76 -6.00
CA THR A 12 13.37 5.65 -7.05
C THR A 12 14.28 6.85 -7.32
N GLY A 13 15.08 7.25 -6.33
CA GLY A 13 16.06 8.34 -6.43
C GLY A 13 15.59 9.62 -5.75
N ALA A 14 16.17 10.74 -6.18
CA ALA A 14 15.81 12.05 -5.66
C ALA A 14 14.77 12.72 -6.55
N GLY A 15 13.80 13.39 -5.94
CA GLY A 15 12.75 14.11 -6.66
C GLY A 15 11.38 13.67 -6.18
N ARG A 16 10.36 13.96 -6.99
CA ARG A 16 9.02 13.39 -6.84
C ARG A 16 8.91 12.19 -7.75
N ASP A 17 8.71 11.03 -7.15
CA ASP A 17 8.57 9.78 -7.88
C ASP A 17 7.14 9.21 -7.81
N ILE A 18 6.79 8.40 -8.81
CA ILE A 18 5.51 7.68 -8.87
C ILE A 18 5.80 6.19 -8.84
N ILE A 19 5.28 5.51 -7.82
CA ILE A 19 5.42 4.06 -7.62
C ILE A 19 4.10 3.41 -7.99
N ARG A 20 4.07 2.68 -9.11
CA ARG A 20 2.85 2.06 -9.65
C ARG A 20 2.70 0.60 -9.23
N ILE A 21 1.50 0.26 -8.77
CA ILE A 21 1.10 -1.08 -8.38
C ILE A 21 -0.08 -1.55 -9.24
N ASP A 22 0.25 -2.32 -10.27
CA ASP A 22 -0.73 -2.78 -11.27
C ASP A 22 -1.13 -4.24 -11.04
N THR A 23 -0.27 -5.01 -10.39
CA THR A 23 -0.47 -6.44 -10.12
C THR A 23 0.13 -6.81 -8.77
N VAL A 24 -0.54 -7.68 -8.01
CA VAL A 24 0.08 -8.37 -6.87
C VAL A 24 0.63 -9.71 -7.38
N ARG A 25 1.96 -9.90 -7.30
CA ARG A 25 2.62 -11.17 -7.63
C ARG A 25 3.03 -11.87 -6.32
N GLY A 26 3.50 -13.11 -6.40
CA GLY A 26 4.21 -13.70 -5.25
C GLY A 26 5.47 -12.86 -4.99
N GLY A 27 5.76 -12.52 -3.73
CA GLY A 27 6.77 -11.52 -3.38
C GLY A 27 6.21 -10.10 -3.32
N VAL A 28 6.68 -9.31 -2.34
CA VAL A 28 6.24 -7.92 -2.11
C VAL A 28 7.42 -7.01 -2.38
N ASP A 29 7.25 -6.06 -3.31
CA ASP A 29 8.31 -5.09 -3.62
C ASP A 29 8.59 -4.19 -2.42
N ARG A 30 9.87 -3.93 -2.15
CA ARG A 30 10.33 -3.04 -1.09
C ARG A 30 10.90 -1.76 -1.66
N ILE A 31 10.24 -0.64 -1.38
CA ILE A 31 10.74 0.70 -1.70
C ILE A 31 11.64 1.17 -0.55
N THR A 32 12.87 1.56 -0.88
CA THR A 32 13.93 1.82 0.09
C THR A 32 14.19 3.30 0.39
N ASP A 33 13.57 4.20 -0.37
CA ASP A 33 13.82 5.64 -0.31
C ASP A 33 12.54 6.49 -0.41
N PHE A 34 11.36 5.90 -0.14
CA PHE A 34 10.08 6.60 -0.20
C PHE A 34 10.10 7.90 0.62
N ALA A 35 9.82 9.01 -0.03
CA ALA A 35 9.77 10.33 0.53
C ALA A 35 8.36 10.93 0.46
N LYS A 36 8.12 11.97 1.25
CA LYS A 36 6.80 12.63 1.36
C LYS A 36 6.32 13.26 0.04
N GLN A 37 7.23 13.61 -0.86
CA GLN A 37 6.83 14.14 -2.16
C GLN A 37 6.39 13.06 -3.15
N ASP A 38 6.69 11.78 -2.89
CA ASP A 38 6.38 10.68 -3.79
C ASP A 38 4.91 10.29 -3.70
N THR A 39 4.45 9.54 -4.71
CA THR A 39 3.08 9.07 -4.78
C THR A 39 3.03 7.60 -5.10
N ILE A 40 2.21 6.85 -4.38
CA ILE A 40 1.89 5.45 -4.66
C ILE A 40 0.60 5.41 -5.47
N GLU A 41 0.70 4.96 -6.71
CA GLU A 41 -0.43 4.77 -7.61
C GLU A 41 -0.88 3.29 -7.57
N ILE A 42 -2.14 3.05 -7.23
CA ILE A 42 -2.72 1.70 -7.16
C ILE A 42 -3.74 1.56 -8.27
N SER A 43 -3.61 0.52 -9.10
CA SER A 43 -4.54 0.28 -10.19
C SER A 43 -5.97 0.03 -9.68
N GLN A 44 -6.96 0.71 -10.26
CA GLN A 44 -8.39 0.51 -9.99
C GLN A 44 -8.82 -0.95 -10.19
N ASP A 45 -8.19 -1.68 -11.10
CA ASP A 45 -8.47 -3.10 -11.33
C ASP A 45 -8.04 -3.98 -10.15
N LEU A 46 -6.96 -3.60 -9.46
CA LEU A 46 -6.46 -4.29 -8.28
C LEU A 46 -7.44 -4.21 -7.10
N VAL A 47 -8.10 -3.06 -6.99
CA VAL A 47 -9.02 -2.71 -5.90
C VAL A 47 -10.48 -2.74 -6.33
N ARG A 48 -10.79 -3.43 -7.44
CA ARG A 48 -12.16 -3.51 -7.98
C ARG A 48 -13.13 -4.05 -6.92
N GLY A 49 -14.27 -3.37 -6.78
CA GLY A 49 -15.30 -3.72 -5.81
C GLY A 49 -15.09 -3.17 -4.40
N SER A 50 -13.98 -2.48 -4.12
CA SER A 50 -13.72 -1.86 -2.80
C SER A 50 -14.49 -0.57 -2.51
N GLY A 51 -15.11 0.02 -3.54
CA GLY A 51 -15.69 1.37 -3.48
C GLY A 51 -14.69 2.52 -3.64
N LEU A 52 -13.38 2.22 -3.72
CA LEU A 52 -12.34 3.20 -4.05
C LEU A 52 -12.56 3.77 -5.45
N ARG A 53 -12.36 5.08 -5.60
CA ARG A 53 -12.56 5.82 -6.85
C ARG A 53 -11.22 6.30 -7.38
N ILE A 54 -11.09 6.35 -8.71
CA ILE A 54 -9.98 7.00 -9.42
C ILE A 54 -9.72 8.40 -8.84
N GLY A 55 -8.43 8.71 -8.66
CA GLY A 55 -7.90 9.93 -8.07
C GLY A 55 -7.35 9.73 -6.67
N ARG A 56 -7.12 10.85 -5.98
CA ARG A 56 -6.55 10.85 -4.62
C ARG A 56 -7.41 10.07 -3.63
N LEU A 57 -6.74 9.25 -2.82
CA LEU A 57 -7.38 8.47 -1.76
C LEU A 57 -8.00 9.38 -0.70
N ARG A 58 -9.21 9.03 -0.22
CA ARG A 58 -9.87 9.80 0.85
C ARG A 58 -9.23 9.46 2.19
N ALA A 59 -9.23 10.43 3.09
CA ALA A 59 -8.72 10.22 4.46
C ALA A 59 -9.42 9.07 5.20
N THR A 60 -10.71 8.84 4.93
CA THR A 60 -11.49 7.73 5.52
C THR A 60 -11.10 6.36 5.00
N ASP A 61 -10.48 6.30 3.82
CA ASP A 61 -10.13 5.04 3.17
C ASP A 61 -8.70 4.60 3.52
N PHE A 62 -7.97 5.41 4.29
CA PHE A 62 -6.60 5.16 4.71
C PHE A 62 -6.47 5.08 6.23
N ARG A 63 -5.65 4.15 6.71
CA ARG A 63 -5.23 4.10 8.12
C ARG A 63 -3.75 3.75 8.26
N ALA A 64 -3.05 4.46 9.14
CA ALA A 64 -1.74 4.04 9.63
C ALA A 64 -1.86 3.47 11.04
N VAL A 65 -1.42 2.22 11.24
CA VAL A 65 -1.50 1.50 12.51
C VAL A 65 -0.13 1.03 12.98
N GLN A 66 0.00 0.65 14.26
CA GLN A 66 1.23 0.05 14.76
C GLN A 66 1.35 -1.40 14.31
N SER A 67 0.29 -2.19 14.50
CA SER A 67 0.16 -3.52 13.92
C SER A 67 -1.18 -3.71 13.20
N ILE A 68 -1.18 -4.50 12.13
CA ILE A 68 -2.43 -4.91 11.46
C ILE A 68 -3.31 -5.78 12.38
N ARG A 69 -2.71 -6.41 13.39
CA ARG A 69 -3.43 -7.18 14.42
C ARG A 69 -4.21 -6.30 15.41
N ASP A 70 -3.94 -5.01 15.40
CA ASP A 70 -4.63 -4.03 16.26
C ASP A 70 -5.91 -3.50 15.58
N LEU A 71 -6.21 -3.96 14.35
CA LEU A 71 -7.44 -3.61 13.65
C LEU A 71 -8.62 -4.38 14.23
N GLU A 72 -9.72 -3.67 14.43
CA GLU A 72 -11.01 -4.26 14.77
C GLU A 72 -11.73 -4.72 13.49
N ASP A 73 -12.58 -5.76 13.60
CA ASP A 73 -13.25 -6.41 12.46
C ASP A 73 -14.13 -5.47 11.60
N GLU A 74 -14.48 -4.29 12.12
CA GLU A 74 -15.33 -3.28 11.47
C GLU A 74 -14.53 -2.13 10.83
N GLU A 75 -13.19 -2.20 10.77
CA GLU A 75 -12.40 -1.10 10.21
C GLU A 75 -12.69 -0.91 8.71
N ALA A 76 -13.25 0.26 8.37
CA ALA A 76 -13.65 0.60 7.01
C ALA A 76 -12.49 0.98 6.07
N ALA A 77 -11.28 1.22 6.63
CA ALA A 77 -10.12 1.62 5.86
C ALA A 77 -9.75 0.54 4.84
N LYS A 78 -9.63 0.96 3.57
CA LYS A 78 -9.32 0.07 2.45
C LYS A 78 -7.81 -0.07 2.26
N ILE A 79 -7.04 0.99 2.55
CA ILE A 79 -5.59 0.98 2.50
C ILE A 79 -5.04 1.14 3.91
N ILE A 80 -4.15 0.25 4.33
CA ILE A 80 -3.57 0.25 5.68
C ILE A 80 -2.05 0.27 5.57
N TYR A 81 -1.40 1.13 6.34
CA TYR A 81 0.04 1.11 6.55
C TYR A 81 0.39 0.59 7.95
N GLU A 82 1.09 -0.52 8.04
CA GLU A 82 1.62 -1.04 9.31
C GLU A 82 3.00 -0.43 9.61
N ARG A 83 3.06 0.53 10.54
CA ARG A 83 4.28 1.29 10.87
C ARG A 83 5.43 0.39 11.34
N ARG A 84 5.12 -0.69 12.06
CA ARG A 84 6.14 -1.59 12.62
C ARG A 84 6.89 -2.38 11.54
N THR A 85 6.22 -2.75 10.46
CA THR A 85 6.81 -3.60 9.40
C THR A 85 7.11 -2.81 8.14
N GLY A 86 6.41 -1.70 7.92
CA GLY A 86 6.46 -0.91 6.69
C GLY A 86 5.52 -1.42 5.60
N PHE A 87 4.75 -2.50 5.85
CA PHE A 87 3.85 -3.04 4.83
C PHE A 87 2.66 -2.11 4.58
N VAL A 88 2.33 -1.95 3.31
CA VAL A 88 1.07 -1.38 2.85
C VAL A 88 0.16 -2.52 2.42
N TYR A 89 -1.06 -2.51 2.93
CA TYR A 89 -2.08 -3.51 2.70
C TYR A 89 -3.29 -2.89 2.01
N PHE A 90 -3.95 -3.69 1.18
CA PHE A 90 -5.31 -3.48 0.74
C PHE A 90 -6.22 -4.43 1.53
N ASN A 91 -7.09 -3.88 2.38
CA ASN A 91 -8.10 -4.61 3.11
C ASN A 91 -9.31 -4.84 2.19
N ARG A 92 -9.51 -6.09 1.82
CA ARG A 92 -10.72 -6.51 1.10
C ARG A 92 -11.85 -6.65 2.12
N GLU A 93 -13.07 -6.30 1.72
CA GLU A 93 -14.28 -6.34 2.57
C GLU A 93 -14.57 -7.71 3.21
N ASN A 94 -13.85 -8.77 2.83
CA ASN A 94 -13.94 -10.11 3.38
C ASN A 94 -12.84 -10.44 4.42
N GLY A 95 -12.11 -9.44 4.93
CA GLY A 95 -11.12 -9.61 6.00
C GLY A 95 -9.83 -10.30 5.55
N ARG A 96 -9.51 -10.27 4.25
CA ARG A 96 -8.23 -10.77 3.72
C ARG A 96 -7.38 -9.61 3.23
N ASP A 97 -6.43 -9.21 4.07
CA ASP A 97 -5.45 -8.19 3.72
C ASP A 97 -4.49 -8.69 2.64
N VAL A 98 -4.38 -7.92 1.58
CA VAL A 98 -3.44 -8.16 0.48
C VAL A 98 -2.26 -7.21 0.64
N LYS A 99 -1.05 -7.74 0.77
CA LYS A 99 0.16 -6.93 0.75
C LYS A 99 0.36 -6.32 -0.63
N LEU A 100 0.55 -5.02 -0.68
CA LEU A 100 0.79 -4.28 -1.92
C LEU A 100 2.29 -4.04 -2.13
N LEU A 101 2.93 -3.44 -1.14
CA LEU A 101 4.36 -3.15 -1.13
C LEU A 101 4.86 -3.03 0.32
N GLN A 102 6.16 -2.89 0.48
CA GLN A 102 6.81 -2.56 1.73
C GLN A 102 7.58 -1.25 1.58
N LEU A 103 7.38 -0.33 2.50
CA LEU A 103 8.17 0.87 2.66
C LEU A 103 9.13 0.70 3.84
N ASP A 104 9.94 1.72 4.09
CA ASP A 104 10.60 1.83 5.37
C ASP A 104 9.58 2.01 6.52
N ARG A 105 10.02 1.65 7.72
CA ARG A 105 9.17 1.61 8.92
C ARG A 105 8.97 3.00 9.49
N ASN A 106 7.88 3.17 10.25
CA ASN A 106 7.56 4.38 11.00
C ASN A 106 7.49 5.68 10.16
N LEU A 107 7.23 5.57 8.85
CA LEU A 107 7.05 6.75 8.01
C LEU A 107 5.78 7.51 8.43
N ASN A 108 5.82 8.83 8.25
CA ASN A 108 4.65 9.68 8.46
C ASN A 108 3.89 9.87 7.14
N ILE A 109 3.24 8.80 6.68
CA ILE A 109 2.43 8.81 5.47
C ILE A 109 0.94 8.88 5.80
N ASN A 110 0.15 9.37 4.83
CA ASN A 110 -1.28 9.63 4.93
C ASN A 110 -1.97 9.35 3.58
N ALA A 111 -3.30 9.52 3.53
CA ALA A 111 -4.07 9.25 2.32
C ALA A 111 -3.62 10.05 1.08
N ALA A 112 -3.09 11.26 1.26
CA ALA A 112 -2.65 12.10 0.14
C ALA A 112 -1.41 11.56 -0.59
N ASP A 113 -0.71 10.59 0.01
CA ASP A 113 0.45 9.93 -0.60
C ASP A 113 0.02 8.77 -1.54
N PHE A 114 -1.29 8.55 -1.68
CA PHE A 114 -1.88 7.49 -2.49
C PHE A 114 -2.88 8.03 -3.52
N GLU A 115 -2.84 7.46 -4.72
CA GLU A 115 -3.81 7.70 -5.78
C GLU A 115 -4.28 6.38 -6.42
N ILE A 116 -5.53 6.35 -6.84
CA ILE A 116 -6.10 5.26 -7.63
C ILE A 116 -6.14 5.70 -9.09
N PHE A 117 -5.75 4.84 -10.03
CA PHE A 117 -5.74 5.17 -11.46
C PHE A 117 -6.44 4.10 -12.31
#